data_AF-A0A8T6U1S8-F1
#
_entry.id   AF-A0A8T6U1S8-F1
#
_cell.length_a   1.000
_cell.length_b   1.000
_cell.length_c   1.000
_cell.angle_alpha   90.00
_cell.angle_beta   90.00
_cell.angle_gamma   90.00
#
_symmetry.space_group_name_H-M   'P 1'
#
loop_
_entity.id
_entity.type
_entity.pdbx_description
1 polymer ?
#
loop_
_entity_poly.entity_id
_entity_poly.type
_entity_poly.pdbx_seq_one_letter_code
_entity_poly.pdbx_strand_id
1 'polypeptide(L)'
;MSELKLDLQAIETIALFERFTRVPATDYIETGRAVYFVVPAGSMRKLKDNRGLERLSQKMGKTVRMVEIRDQPEAFLKSLFWQYGVEEATVEETPDGLVGRVRVSPLRKGRAIGKGGENLKALRVLAKRHAGIVSIHLE
;
A
#
# COMPACT_ATOMS: atom_id res chain seq x y z
N MET A 1 -6.57 24.73 -9.29
CA MET A 1 -7.98 24.32 -9.13
C MET A 1 -8.11 22.80 -8.93
N SER A 2 -7.21 22.16 -8.16
CA SER A 2 -7.03 20.69 -8.23
C SER A 2 -7.20 19.96 -6.89
N GLU A 3 -7.07 20.67 -5.75
CA GLU A 3 -7.13 20.05 -4.42
C GLU A 3 -8.54 19.51 -4.10
N LEU A 4 -9.59 20.28 -4.36
CA LEU A 4 -10.98 19.86 -4.11
C LEU A 4 -11.42 18.63 -4.93
N LYS A 5 -10.92 18.46 -6.16
CA LYS A 5 -11.25 17.29 -7.00
C LYS A 5 -10.54 16.03 -6.52
N LEU A 6 -9.28 16.16 -6.10
CA LEU A 6 -8.51 15.06 -5.54
C LEU A 6 -9.13 14.59 -4.20
N ASP A 7 -9.63 15.53 -3.39
CA ASP A 7 -10.30 15.24 -2.13
C ASP A 7 -11.62 14.49 -2.33
N LEU A 8 -12.48 14.93 -3.26
CA LEU A 8 -13.74 14.22 -3.53
C LEU A 8 -13.50 12.81 -4.11
N GLN A 9 -12.57 12.64 -5.04
CA GLN A 9 -12.22 11.32 -5.57
C GLN A 9 -11.67 10.40 -4.49
N ALA A 10 -10.90 10.94 -3.54
CA ALA A 10 -10.40 10.19 -2.40
C ALA A 10 -11.54 9.70 -1.51
N ILE A 11 -12.46 10.59 -1.14
CA ILE A 11 -13.64 10.28 -0.33
C ILE A 11 -14.51 9.20 -1.01
N GLU A 12 -14.81 9.37 -2.31
CA GLU A 12 -15.61 8.40 -3.06
C GLU A 12 -14.93 7.03 -3.15
N THR A 13 -13.62 7.00 -3.37
CA THR A 13 -12.85 5.75 -3.49
C THR A 13 -12.79 5.01 -2.17
N ILE A 14 -12.55 5.72 -1.05
CA ILE A 14 -12.57 5.15 0.29
C ILE A 14 -13.98 4.65 0.62
N ALA A 15 -15.02 5.46 0.44
CA ALA A 15 -16.40 5.05 0.70
C ALA A 15 -16.83 3.83 -0.14
N LEU A 16 -16.36 3.74 -1.38
CA LEU A 16 -16.55 2.58 -2.23
C LEU A 16 -15.89 1.33 -1.63
N PHE A 17 -14.63 1.43 -1.19
CA PHE A 17 -13.93 0.34 -0.52
C PHE A 17 -14.71 -0.14 0.70
N GLU A 18 -15.06 0.78 1.61
CA GLU A 18 -15.75 0.45 2.87
C GLU A 18 -17.12 -0.20 2.62
N ARG A 19 -17.87 0.25 1.61
CA ARG A 19 -19.16 -0.33 1.24
C ARG A 19 -19.03 -1.79 0.81
N PHE A 20 -17.98 -2.12 0.04
CA PHE A 20 -17.75 -3.47 -0.45
C PHE A 20 -17.14 -4.38 0.61
N THR A 21 -16.19 -3.86 1.41
CA THR A 21 -15.38 -4.68 2.31
C THR A 21 -15.86 -4.69 3.76
N ARG A 22 -16.66 -3.69 4.17
CA ARG A 22 -17.06 -3.44 5.57
C ARG A 22 -15.87 -3.20 6.50
N VAL A 23 -14.74 -2.78 5.94
CA VAL A 23 -13.52 -2.41 6.68
C VAL A 23 -13.22 -0.96 6.37
N PRO A 24 -12.91 -0.13 7.38
CA PRO A 24 -12.55 1.26 7.16
C PRO A 24 -11.18 1.37 6.45
N ALA A 25 -11.02 2.40 5.62
CA ALA A 25 -9.73 2.75 5.01
C ALA A 25 -9.35 4.19 5.36
N THR A 26 -8.09 4.39 5.74
CA THR A 26 -7.58 5.71 6.19
C THR A 26 -6.83 6.47 5.11
N ASP A 27 -6.29 5.75 4.11
CA ASP A 27 -5.60 6.33 2.97
C ASP A 27 -5.69 5.37 1.79
N TYR A 28 -5.44 5.88 0.60
CA TYR A 28 -5.26 5.06 -0.59
C TYR A 28 -4.22 5.68 -1.53
N ILE A 29 -3.67 4.83 -2.39
CA ILE A 29 -2.90 5.26 -3.55
C ILE A 29 -3.24 4.41 -4.75
N GLU A 30 -3.46 5.06 -5.88
CA GLU A 30 -3.87 4.44 -7.12
C GLU A 30 -2.75 4.51 -8.16
N THR A 31 -2.50 3.39 -8.84
CA THR A 31 -1.62 3.29 -10.00
C THR A 31 -2.44 2.97 -11.25
N GLY A 32 -1.77 2.77 -12.40
CA GLY A 32 -2.46 2.34 -13.61
C GLY A 32 -3.10 0.96 -13.49
N ARG A 33 -2.55 0.09 -12.62
CA ARG A 33 -2.94 -1.34 -12.53
C ARG A 33 -3.42 -1.79 -11.16
N ALA A 34 -3.11 -1.04 -10.11
CA ALA A 34 -3.44 -1.42 -8.75
C ALA A 34 -3.95 -0.22 -7.93
N VAL A 35 -4.73 -0.52 -6.90
CA VAL A 35 -5.13 0.45 -5.88
C VAL A 35 -4.75 -0.14 -4.53
N TYR A 36 -3.98 0.60 -3.74
CA TYR A 36 -3.57 0.22 -2.42
C TYR A 36 -4.40 0.98 -1.40
N PHE A 37 -5.06 0.26 -0.50
CA PHE A 37 -5.79 0.85 0.62
C PHE A 37 -5.02 0.62 1.92
N VAL A 38 -4.88 1.66 2.73
CA VAL A 38 -4.36 1.58 4.09
C VAL A 38 -5.53 1.32 5.03
N VAL A 39 -5.42 0.24 5.81
CA VAL A 39 -6.47 -0.24 6.72
C VAL A 39 -5.92 -0.42 8.14
N PRO A 40 -6.78 -0.44 9.17
CA PRO A 40 -6.32 -0.71 10.54
C PRO A 40 -5.63 -2.07 10.67
N ALA A 41 -4.68 -2.18 11.60
CA ALA A 41 -4.02 -3.43 11.95
C ALA A 41 -5.03 -4.55 12.29
N GLY A 42 -4.79 -5.76 11.77
CA GLY A 42 -5.67 -6.91 11.96
C GLY A 42 -6.87 -6.99 11.01
N SER A 43 -7.10 -5.97 10.19
CA SER A 43 -8.19 -5.96 9.20
C SER A 43 -8.07 -7.05 8.14
N MET A 44 -6.85 -7.50 7.83
CA MET A 44 -6.60 -8.58 6.87
C MET A 44 -7.36 -9.87 7.22
N ARG A 45 -7.58 -10.15 8.53
CA ARG A 45 -8.35 -11.32 8.98
C ARG A 45 -9.81 -11.27 8.55
N LYS A 46 -10.41 -10.07 8.55
CA LYS A 46 -11.80 -9.84 8.12
C LYS A 46 -11.94 -9.88 6.59
N LEU A 47 -10.83 -9.72 5.88
CA LEU A 47 -10.77 -9.58 4.43
C LEU A 47 -10.44 -10.88 3.71
N LYS A 48 -9.92 -11.88 4.42
CA LYS A 48 -9.45 -13.16 3.85
C LYS A 48 -10.51 -13.86 2.97
N ASP A 49 -11.76 -13.91 3.44
CA ASP A 49 -12.87 -14.57 2.74
C ASP A 49 -13.89 -13.57 2.19
N ASN A 50 -13.49 -12.29 2.07
CA ASN A 50 -14.38 -11.21 1.72
C ASN A 50 -14.58 -11.13 0.20
N ARG A 51 -15.71 -11.67 -0.28
CA ARG A 51 -16.12 -11.57 -1.70
C ARG A 51 -16.27 -10.13 -2.20
N GLY A 52 -16.35 -9.15 -1.29
CA GLY A 52 -16.37 -7.73 -1.62
C GLY A 52 -15.08 -7.23 -2.26
N LEU A 53 -13.92 -7.79 -1.91
CA LEU A 53 -12.65 -7.42 -2.53
C LEU A 53 -12.59 -7.78 -4.01
N GLU A 54 -13.05 -8.98 -4.36
CA GLU A 54 -13.11 -9.42 -5.76
C GLU A 54 -14.06 -8.54 -6.57
N ARG A 55 -15.26 -8.28 -6.03
CA ARG A 55 -16.24 -7.39 -6.67
C ARG A 55 -15.72 -5.95 -6.82
N LEU A 56 -15.00 -5.45 -5.80
CA LEU A 56 -14.37 -4.13 -5.86
C LEU A 56 -13.29 -4.10 -6.94
N SER A 57 -12.43 -5.11 -7.00
CA SER A 57 -11.39 -5.22 -8.03
C SER A 57 -12.00 -5.24 -9.44
N GLN A 58 -13.08 -6.01 -9.65
CA GLN A 58 -13.82 -6.03 -10.91
C GLN A 58 -14.42 -4.66 -11.23
N LYS A 59 -15.04 -4.00 -10.25
CA LYS A 59 -15.64 -2.67 -10.42
C LYS A 59 -14.61 -1.59 -10.77
N MET A 60 -13.42 -1.66 -10.17
CA MET A 60 -12.33 -0.69 -10.40
C MET A 60 -11.48 -1.01 -11.64
N GLY A 61 -11.57 -2.24 -12.18
CA GLY A 61 -10.71 -2.71 -13.27
C GLY A 61 -9.23 -2.77 -12.89
N LYS A 62 -8.93 -2.79 -11.58
CA LYS A 62 -7.58 -2.73 -11.01
C LYS A 62 -7.43 -3.75 -9.89
N THR A 63 -6.21 -4.22 -9.68
CA THR A 63 -5.90 -5.09 -8.53
C THR A 63 -6.02 -4.30 -7.24
N VAL A 64 -6.90 -4.71 -6.34
CA VAL A 64 -7.02 -4.12 -5.00
C VAL A 64 -5.96 -4.76 -4.10
N ARG A 65 -5.16 -3.92 -3.44
CA ARG A 65 -4.14 -4.31 -2.46
C ARG A 65 -4.43 -3.61 -1.14
N MET A 66 -4.04 -4.24 -0.04
CA MET A 66 -4.30 -3.74 1.30
C MET A 66 -2.98 -3.64 2.04
N VAL A 67 -2.83 -2.60 2.85
CA VAL A 67 -1.67 -2.38 3.71
C VAL A 67 -2.21 -2.11 5.09
N GLU A 68 -1.75 -2.86 6.09
CA GLU A 68 -2.13 -2.59 7.47
C GLU A 68 -1.25 -1.48 8.03
N ILE A 69 -1.87 -0.41 8.54
CA ILE A 69 -1.14 0.63 9.26
C ILE A 69 -0.43 0.03 10.47
N ARG A 70 0.79 0.51 10.75
CA ARG A 70 1.62 0.10 11.89
C ARG A 70 2.32 1.33 12.45
N ASP A 71 2.51 1.35 13.77
CA ASP A 71 3.13 2.49 14.44
C ASP A 71 4.65 2.53 14.26
N GLN A 72 5.27 1.35 14.16
CA GLN A 72 6.73 1.24 13.97
C GLN A 72 7.07 1.29 12.48
N PRO A 73 8.01 2.16 12.03
CA PRO A 73 8.37 2.31 10.62
C PRO A 73 8.76 1.00 9.93
N GLU A 74 9.56 0.17 10.60
CA GLU A 74 9.97 -1.14 10.07
C GLU A 74 8.79 -2.10 9.93
N ALA A 75 7.88 -2.13 10.90
CA ALA A 75 6.67 -2.93 10.82
C ALA A 75 5.75 -2.45 9.70
N PHE A 76 5.65 -1.14 9.50
CA PHE A 76 4.87 -0.58 8.40
C PHE A 76 5.52 -0.89 7.05
N LEU A 77 6.84 -0.79 6.94
CA LEU A 77 7.59 -1.19 5.75
C LEU A 77 7.35 -2.67 5.41
N LYS A 78 7.43 -3.56 6.39
CA LYS A 78 7.08 -4.97 6.21
C LYS A 78 5.63 -5.15 5.75
N SER A 79 4.70 -4.37 6.29
CA SER A 79 3.31 -4.39 5.82
C SER A 79 3.20 -3.93 4.37
N LEU A 80 3.84 -2.84 3.94
CA LEU A 80 3.78 -2.35 2.56
C LEU A 80 4.13 -3.42 1.52
N PHE A 81 5.07 -4.31 1.86
CA PHE A 81 5.57 -5.33 0.96
C PHE A 81 5.00 -6.73 1.19
N TRP A 82 4.04 -6.93 2.11
CA TRP A 82 3.61 -8.27 2.55
C TRP A 82 3.19 -9.19 1.38
N GLN A 83 2.50 -8.66 0.36
CA GLN A 83 2.09 -9.43 -0.81
C GLN A 83 3.25 -9.87 -1.74
N TYR A 84 4.42 -9.26 -1.60
CA TYR A 84 5.60 -9.53 -2.43
C TYR A 84 6.56 -10.56 -1.84
N GLY A 85 6.23 -11.18 -0.71
CA GLY A 85 7.07 -12.19 -0.09
C GLY A 85 8.34 -11.58 0.47
N VAL A 86 8.18 -10.73 1.49
CA VAL A 86 9.28 -10.10 2.23
C VAL A 86 10.07 -11.17 2.95
N GLU A 87 11.37 -11.21 2.68
CA GLU A 87 12.33 -12.03 3.40
C GLU A 87 12.91 -11.23 4.58
N GLU A 88 13.24 -9.97 4.34
CA GLU A 88 13.81 -9.05 5.31
C GLU A 88 13.32 -7.62 5.05
N ALA A 89 13.07 -6.85 6.09
CA ALA A 89 12.78 -5.43 5.99
C ALA A 89 13.42 -4.72 7.18
N THR A 90 14.26 -3.71 6.92
CA THR A 90 14.92 -2.91 7.94
C THR A 90 14.75 -1.43 7.63
N VAL A 91 14.84 -0.59 8.66
CA VAL A 91 14.82 0.86 8.52
C VAL A 91 16.05 1.42 9.22
N GLU A 92 16.79 2.26 8.50
CA GLU A 92 18.00 2.91 8.96
C GLU A 92 17.78 4.43 8.98
N GLU A 93 18.27 5.11 10.01
CA GLU A 93 18.29 6.57 10.05
C GLU A 93 19.56 7.07 9.34
N THR A 94 19.38 8.03 8.42
CA THR A 94 20.46 8.64 7.65
C THR A 94 20.35 10.17 7.75
N PRO A 95 21.40 10.94 7.37
CA PRO A 95 21.30 12.40 7.32
C PRO A 95 20.15 12.93 6.45
N ASP A 96 19.73 12.15 5.44
CA ASP A 96 18.64 12.51 4.53
C ASP A 96 17.25 12.07 5.04
N GLY A 97 17.19 11.35 6.17
CA GLY A 97 15.98 10.81 6.79
C GLY A 97 15.96 9.28 6.89
N LEU A 98 14.78 8.72 7.17
CA LEU A 98 14.60 7.27 7.32
C LEU A 98 14.67 6.56 5.96
N VAL A 99 15.56 5.58 5.83
CA VAL A 99 15.75 4.77 4.64
C VAL A 99 15.33 3.33 4.93
N GLY A 100 14.38 2.82 4.15
CA GLY A 100 13.96 1.43 4.22
C GLY A 100 14.77 0.54 3.28
N ARG A 101 15.18 -0.64 3.74
CA ARG A 101 15.71 -1.72 2.91
C ARG A 101 14.75 -2.90 2.97
N VAL A 102 14.39 -3.45 1.83
CA VAL A 102 13.48 -4.60 1.76
C VAL A 102 14.05 -5.63 0.81
N ARG A 103 14.31 -6.83 1.34
CA ARG A 103 14.58 -8.02 0.53
C ARG A 103 13.28 -8.74 0.28
N VAL A 104 12.95 -8.94 -1.00
CA VAL A 104 11.79 -9.74 -1.40
C VAL A 104 12.25 -10.94 -2.21
N SER A 105 11.42 -11.98 -2.25
CA SER A 105 11.68 -13.13 -3.11
C SER A 105 12.03 -12.69 -4.54
N PRO A 106 13.13 -13.21 -5.15
CA PRO A 106 13.55 -12.83 -6.50
C PRO A 106 12.44 -12.98 -7.55
N LEU A 107 11.59 -14.00 -7.39
CA LEU A 107 10.43 -14.28 -8.26
C LEU A 107 9.33 -13.20 -8.17
N ARG A 108 9.36 -12.36 -7.14
CA ARG A 108 8.38 -11.30 -6.87
C ARG A 108 8.96 -9.90 -6.96
N LYS A 109 10.29 -9.74 -7.00
CA LYS A 109 10.98 -8.44 -7.16
C LYS A 109 10.42 -7.62 -8.32
N GLY A 110 10.28 -8.22 -9.51
CA GLY A 110 9.70 -7.54 -10.68
C GLY A 110 8.26 -7.07 -10.46
N ARG A 111 7.46 -7.82 -9.69
CA ARG A 111 6.08 -7.44 -9.33
C ARG A 111 6.04 -6.31 -8.30
N ALA A 112 6.96 -6.31 -7.33
CA ALA A 112 7.10 -5.24 -6.35
C ALA A 112 7.48 -3.91 -7.00
N ILE A 113 8.33 -3.95 -8.03
CA ILE A 113 8.70 -2.76 -8.83
C ILE A 113 7.51 -2.31 -9.71
N GLY A 114 6.88 -3.23 -10.43
CA GLY A 114 5.79 -2.93 -11.37
C GLY A 114 6.30 -2.32 -12.69
N LYS A 115 5.41 -2.14 -13.67
CA LYS A 115 5.79 -1.61 -14.98
C LYS A 115 6.25 -0.15 -14.82
N GLY A 116 7.47 0.17 -15.26
CA GLY A 116 8.05 1.51 -15.09
C GLY A 116 8.23 1.96 -13.62
N GLY A 117 8.25 1.00 -12.68
CA GLY A 117 8.39 1.29 -11.25
C GLY A 117 7.12 1.80 -10.57
N GLU A 118 5.94 1.67 -11.20
CA GLU A 118 4.69 2.24 -10.69
C GLU A 118 4.33 1.75 -9.28
N ASN A 119 4.56 0.46 -8.97
CA ASN A 119 4.21 -0.11 -7.68
C ASN A 119 5.19 0.40 -6.61
N LEU A 120 6.49 0.39 -6.89
CA LEU A 120 7.49 0.89 -5.94
C LEU A 120 7.33 2.39 -5.64
N LYS A 121 6.94 3.18 -6.64
CA LYS A 121 6.61 4.60 -6.45
C LYS A 121 5.42 4.77 -5.51
N ALA A 122 4.35 3.99 -5.70
CA ALA A 122 3.18 4.02 -4.82
C ALA A 122 3.54 3.64 -3.38
N LEU A 123 4.33 2.58 -3.19
CA LEU A 123 4.78 2.14 -1.87
C LEU A 123 5.66 3.18 -1.17
N ARG A 124 6.56 3.85 -1.91
CA ARG A 124 7.37 4.97 -1.36
C ARG A 124 6.51 6.13 -0.88
N VAL A 125 5.45 6.47 -1.61
CA VAL A 125 4.53 7.53 -1.17
C VAL A 125 3.82 7.14 0.13
N LEU A 126 3.31 5.91 0.23
CA LEU A 126 2.69 5.45 1.48
C LEU A 126 3.69 5.40 2.63
N ALA A 127 4.91 4.90 2.40
CA ALA A 127 5.97 4.85 3.41
C ALA A 127 6.33 6.25 3.94
N LYS A 128 6.41 7.23 3.05
CA LYS A 128 6.65 8.62 3.43
C LYS A 128 5.50 9.21 4.23
N ARG A 129 4.25 9.00 3.80
CA ARG A 129 3.04 9.53 4.46
C ARG A 129 2.84 9.00 5.87
N HIS A 130 3.07 7.71 6.07
CA HIS A 130 2.65 7.02 7.30
C HIS A 130 3.82 6.60 8.22
N ALA A 131 5.05 6.62 7.72
CA ALA A 131 6.23 6.20 8.50
C ALA A 131 7.46 7.12 8.34
N GLY A 132 7.35 8.23 7.60
CA GLY A 132 8.47 9.16 7.39
C GLY A 132 9.64 8.58 6.59
N ILE A 133 9.48 7.41 5.96
CA ILE A 133 10.53 6.76 5.17
C ILE A 133 10.67 7.48 3.84
N VAL A 134 11.81 8.14 3.64
CA VAL A 134 12.07 9.00 2.47
C VAL A 134 12.56 8.23 1.25
N SER A 135 13.20 7.07 1.46
CA SER A 135 13.72 6.22 0.40
C SER A 135 13.52 4.74 0.71
N ILE A 136 13.35 3.94 -0.33
CA ILE A 136 13.24 2.47 -0.23
C ILE A 136 14.19 1.84 -1.23
N HIS A 137 15.10 1.00 -0.73
CA HIS A 137 15.98 0.14 -1.51
C HIS A 137 15.43 -1.28 -1.52
N LEU A 138 15.33 -1.85 -2.72
CA LEU A 138 14.71 -3.16 -2.94
C LEU A 138 15.76 -4.15 -3.42
N GLU A 139 16.08 -5.09 -2.54
CA GLU A 139 17.11 -6.13 -2.72
C GLU A 139 16.51 -7.39 -3.32
#